data_AF-A0A7K2M541-F1
#
_entry.id   AF-A0A7K2M541-F1
#
_cell.length_a   1.000
_cell.length_b   1.000
_cell.length_c   1.000
_cell.angle_alpha   90.00
_cell.angle_beta   90.00
_cell.angle_gamma   90.00
#
_symmetry.space_group_name_H-M   'P 1'
#
loop_
_entity.id
_entity.type
_entity.pdbx_description
1 polymer ?
#
loop_
_entity_poly.entity_id
_entity_poly.type
_entity_poly.pdbx_seq_one_letter_code
_entity_poly.pdbx_strand_id
1 'polypeptide(L)' 'GGGPGSGLAGLRERLAELGGTLRAGPVDGGRFRLTAEVPLRPAGTTETARALSEVTP' A
#
# COMPACT_ATOMS: atom_id res chain seq x y z
N GLY A 1 -0.21 -23.39 10.76
CA GLY A 1 -0.05 -21.99 11.16
C GLY A 1 -0.28 -21.12 9.95
N GLY A 2 -1.44 -20.46 9.86
CA GLY A 2 -1.83 -19.68 8.70
C GLY A 2 -2.89 -18.69 9.14
N GLY A 3 -2.47 -17.63 9.83
CA GLY A 3 -3.34 -16.48 10.03
C GLY A 3 -3.57 -15.79 8.68
N PRO A 4 -4.76 -15.20 8.43
CA PRO A 4 -4.99 -14.42 7.23
C PRO A 4 -3.93 -13.31 7.21
N GLY A 5 -3.08 -13.30 6.18
CA GLY A 5 -2.07 -12.26 6.02
C GLY A 5 -2.74 -10.90 6.08
N SER A 6 -2.09 -9.91 6.69
CA SER A 6 -2.58 -8.54 6.89
C SER A 6 -2.87 -7.75 5.60
N GLY A 7 -2.98 -8.41 4.45
CA GLY A 7 -3.06 -7.81 3.12
C GLY A 7 -1.73 -7.23 2.62
N LEU A 8 -0.70 -7.14 3.49
CA LEU A 8 0.59 -6.54 3.14
C LEU A 8 1.40 -7.35 2.14
N ALA A 9 1.28 -8.68 2.16
CA ALA A 9 1.89 -9.54 1.14
C ALA A 9 1.33 -9.21 -0.26
N GLY A 10 0.00 -9.20 -0.39
CA GLY A 10 -0.66 -8.83 -1.64
C GLY A 10 -0.40 -7.37 -2.07
N LEU A 11 -0.26 -6.45 -1.13
CA LEU A 11 0.14 -5.07 -1.46
C LEU A 11 1.58 -5.01 -1.98
N ARG A 12 2.50 -5.79 -1.39
CA ARG A 12 3.89 -5.87 -1.83
C ARG A 12 3.99 -6.43 -3.26
N GLU A 13 3.21 -7.46 -3.56
CA GLU A 13 3.11 -8.05 -4.90
C GLU A 13 2.67 -6.99 -5.93
N ARG A 14 1.57 -6.27 -5.66
CA ARG A 14 1.08 -5.20 -6.55
C ARG A 14 2.09 -4.08 -6.75
N LEU A 15 2.82 -3.70 -5.70
CA LEU A 15 3.85 -2.66 -5.81
C LEU A 15 5.05 -3.17 -6.63
N ALA A 16 5.46 -4.43 -6.47
CA ALA A 16 6.55 -5.02 -7.24
C ALA A 16 6.25 -5.03 -8.74
N GLU A 17 5.01 -5.32 -9.15
CA GLU A 17 4.57 -5.24 -10.55
C GLU A 17 4.74 -3.83 -11.15
N LEU A 18 4.62 -2.79 -10.32
CA LEU A 18 4.82 -1.40 -10.71
C LEU A 18 6.29 -0.95 -10.62
N GLY A 19 7.22 -1.85 -10.26
CA GLY A 19 8.61 -1.50 -9.96
C GLY A 19 8.77 -0.70 -8.66
N GLY A 20 7.75 -0.70 -7.81
CA GLY A 20 7.72 -0.02 -6.52
C GLY A 20 8.21 -0.90 -5.38
N THR A 21 8.30 -0.29 -4.19
CA THR A 21 8.70 -0.98 -2.96
C THR A 21 7.72 -0.69 -1.82
N LEU A 22 7.65 -1.61 -0.86
CA LEU A 22 6.84 -1.48 0.36
C LEU A 22 7.70 -1.73 1.60
N ARG A 23 7.63 -0.81 2.56
CA ARG A 23 8.19 -0.97 3.91
C ARG A 23 7.03 -0.95 4.91
N ALA A 24 7.04 -1.92 5.81
CA ALA A 24 6.00 -2.09 6.81
C ALA A 24 6.64 -2.47 8.14
N GLY A 25 6.31 -1.77 9.21
CA GLY A 25 6.84 -2.11 10.52
C GLY A 25 6.29 -1.26 11.66
N PRO A 26 6.46 -1.74 12.91
CA PRO A 26 6.16 -0.95 14.09
C PRO A 26 7.09 0.27 14.18
N VAL A 27 6.59 1.33 14.80
CA VAL A 27 7.32 2.55 15.11
C VAL A 27 6.97 2.99 16.54
N ASP A 28 7.72 3.95 17.06
CA ASP A 28 7.57 4.40 18.45
C ASP A 28 6.12 4.80 18.80
N GLY A 29 5.77 4.57 20.07
CA GLY A 29 4.43 4.85 20.58
C GLY A 29 3.37 3.82 20.15
N GLY A 30 3.78 2.57 19.89
CA GLY A 30 2.85 1.47 19.58
C GLY A 30 2.14 1.62 18.24
N ARG A 31 2.69 2.42 17.33
CA ARG A 31 2.10 2.66 16.00
C ARG A 31 2.72 1.73 14.97
N PHE A 32 2.04 1.58 13.85
CA PHE A 32 2.55 0.86 12.69
C PHE A 32 2.62 1.82 11.51
N ARG A 33 3.74 1.79 10.77
CA ARG A 33 3.95 2.64 9.60
C ARG A 33 4.06 1.80 8.35
N LEU A 34 3.37 2.28 7.31
CA LEU A 34 3.44 1.77 5.96
C LEU A 34 4.02 2.86 5.05
N THR A 35 5.02 2.51 4.27
CA THR A 35 5.64 3.39 3.28
C THR A 35 5.69 2.66 1.95
N ALA A 36 5.02 3.21 0.93
CA ALA A 36 5.02 2.71 -0.43
C ALA A 36 5.72 3.73 -1.33
N GLU A 37 6.66 3.26 -2.13
CA GLU A 37 7.41 4.09 -3.09
C GLU A 37 7.19 3.51 -4.48
N VAL A 38 6.76 4.33 -5.45
CA VAL A 38 6.48 3.90 -6.83
C VAL A 38 7.10 4.89 -7.81
N PRO A 39 7.81 4.42 -8.85
CA PRO A 39 8.32 5.29 -9.90
C PRO A 39 7.19 6.05 -10.61
N LEU A 40 7.35 7.37 -10.76
CA LEU A 40 6.41 8.18 -11.53
C LEU A 40 6.59 7.91 -13.02
N ARG A 41 5.51 7.53 -13.70
CA ARG A 41 5.48 7.56 -15.17
C ARG A 41 5.24 9.01 -15.62
N PRO A 42 5.74 9.41 -16.82
CA PRO A 42 5.36 10.68 -17.43
C PRO A 42 3.83 10.81 -17.43
N ALA A 43 3.31 11.98 -17.06
CA ALA A 43 1.88 12.18 -16.84
C ALA A 43 1.06 11.83 -18.09
N GLY A 44 0.41 10.68 -18.06
CA GLY A 44 -0.75 10.35 -18.88
C GLY A 44 -2.02 10.60 -18.05
N THR A 45 -3.10 10.98 -18.72
CA THR A 45 -4.40 11.38 -18.14
C THR A 45 -4.74 10.64 -16.85
N THR A 46 -4.74 11.36 -15.74
CA THR A 46 -5.16 10.85 -14.43
C THR A 46 -6.67 10.64 -14.46
N GLU A 47 -7.11 9.38 -14.58
CA GLU A 47 -8.48 9.04 -14.18
C GLU A 47 -8.49 9.04 -12.65
N THR A 48 -9.13 10.04 -12.06
CA THR A 48 -9.26 10.20 -10.61
C THR A 48 -9.93 8.96 -10.04
N ALA A 49 -9.17 8.17 -9.27
CA ALA A 49 -9.67 7.00 -8.57
C ALA A 49 -10.88 7.38 -7.70
N ARG A 50 -12.00 6.69 -7.92
CA ARG A 50 -13.24 6.85 -7.15
C ARG A 50 -12.92 6.85 -5.66
N ALA A 51 -13.32 7.96 -5.04
CA ALA A 51 -13.08 8.35 -3.68
C ALA A 51 -13.27 7.21 -2.65
N LEU A 52 -12.29 7.13 -1.75
CA LEU A 52 -12.46 6.98 -0.30
C LEU A 52 -13.44 5.87 0.12
N SER A 53 -12.90 4.67 0.38
CA SER A 53 -13.62 3.66 1.15
C SER A 53 -13.71 4.14 2.60
N GLU A 54 -14.79 4.85 2.93
CA GLU A 54 -15.22 5.05 4.31
C GLU A 54 -15.48 3.68 4.93
N VAL A 55 -14.70 3.32 5.96
CA VAL A 55 -15.01 2.18 6.83
C VAL A 55 -15.97 2.70 7.89
N THR A 56 -17.26 2.53 7.64
CA THR A 56 -18.33 2.75 8.61
C THR A 56 -18.33 1.60 9.64
N PRO A 57 -18.45 1.88 10.96
CA PRO A 57 -18.51 0.86 12.02
C PRO A 57 -19.80 0.04 12.00
#